data_AF-A0A967HWN7-F1
#
_entry.id   AF-A0A967HWN7-F1
#
_cell.length_a   1.000
_cell.length_b   1.000
_cell.length_c   1.000
_cell.angle_alpha   90.00
_cell.angle_beta   90.00
_cell.angle_gamma   90.00
#
_symmetry.space_group_name_H-M   'P 1'
#
loop_
_entity.id
_entity.type
_entity.pdbx_description
1 polymer ?
#
loop_
_entity_poly.entity_id
_entity_poly.type
_entity_poly.pdbx_seq_one_letter_code
_entity_poly.pdbx_strand_id
1 'polypeptide(L)'
;MALRIGKRRDSKPILLTVHAAQAHDSGHPFFTCGDLLYLVKSLPANFLSGPPLREPPPSRKIPKKEPPKPLKPEVPEMTGSFLLDPERDPDPMRRQRRKREKERKRQRSRERREKRRRRR
;
A
#
# COMPACT_ATOMS: atom_id res chain seq x y z
N MET A 1 -11.47 -15.10 -19.25
CA MET A 1 -10.89 -13.74 -19.35
C MET A 1 -11.37 -12.80 -18.25
N ALA A 2 -12.68 -12.59 -18.07
CA ALA A 2 -13.25 -11.64 -17.09
C ALA A 2 -12.74 -11.81 -15.64
N LEU A 3 -12.80 -13.02 -15.07
CA LEU A 3 -12.30 -13.28 -13.71
C LEU A 3 -10.81 -12.96 -13.53
N ARG A 4 -9.99 -13.17 -14.56
CA ARG A 4 -8.55 -12.86 -14.54
C ARG A 4 -8.32 -11.34 -14.42
N ILE A 5 -9.13 -10.53 -15.10
CA ILE A 5 -9.07 -9.07 -15.02
C ILE A 5 -9.51 -8.60 -13.63
N GLY A 6 -10.62 -9.14 -13.10
CA GLY A 6 -11.10 -8.82 -11.76
C GLY A 6 -10.08 -9.13 -10.66
N LYS A 7 -9.39 -10.27 -10.76
CA LYS A 7 -8.33 -10.70 -9.83
C LYS A 7 -7.15 -9.73 -9.70
N ARG A 8 -6.98 -8.80 -10.66
CA ARG A 8 -5.94 -7.75 -10.58
C ARG A 8 -6.28 -6.66 -9.56
N ARG A 9 -7.56 -6.47 -9.25
CA ARG A 9 -8.04 -5.46 -8.28
C ARG A 9 -8.47 -6.08 -6.96
N ASP A 10 -9.17 -7.22 -7.01
CA ASP A 10 -9.67 -7.91 -5.82
C ASP A 10 -9.38 -9.41 -5.90
N SER A 11 -8.88 -10.00 -4.82
CA SER A 11 -8.71 -11.45 -4.66
C SER A 11 -9.99 -12.26 -4.92
N LYS A 12 -11.16 -11.69 -4.61
CA LYS A 12 -12.50 -12.29 -4.73
C LYS A 12 -13.38 -11.40 -5.64
N PRO A 13 -13.13 -11.38 -6.96
CA PRO A 13 -13.88 -10.52 -7.85
C PRO A 13 -15.32 -11.00 -8.04
N ILE A 14 -16.24 -10.05 -8.24
CA ILE A 14 -17.63 -10.32 -8.58
C ILE A 14 -17.77 -10.41 -10.10
N LEU A 15 -18.45 -11.45 -10.58
CA LEU A 15 -18.75 -11.61 -12.00
C LEU A 15 -20.04 -10.86 -12.34
N LEU A 16 -19.98 -9.91 -13.26
CA LEU A 16 -21.16 -9.24 -13.81
C LEU A 16 -21.37 -9.68 -15.26
N THR A 17 -22.62 -9.95 -15.61
CA THR A 17 -23.04 -10.31 -16.97
C THR A 17 -23.60 -9.07 -17.66
N VAL A 18 -23.16 -8.85 -18.90
CA VAL A 18 -23.57 -7.72 -19.73
C VAL A 18 -24.52 -8.21 -20.81
N HIS A 19 -25.71 -7.63 -20.91
CA HIS A 19 -26.67 -7.91 -21.98
C HIS A 19 -26.30 -7.13 -23.25
N ALA A 20 -25.19 -7.52 -23.88
CA ALA A 20 -24.58 -6.77 -24.98
C ALA A 20 -25.48 -6.60 -26.21
N ALA A 21 -26.24 -7.64 -26.60
CA ALA A 21 -27.16 -7.57 -27.72
C ALA A 21 -28.26 -6.51 -27.48
N GLN A 22 -28.96 -6.59 -26.35
CA GLN A 22 -30.00 -5.62 -25.98
C GLN A 22 -29.47 -4.20 -25.86
N ALA A 23 -28.27 -4.03 -25.30
CA ALA A 23 -27.61 -2.74 -25.20
C ALA A 23 -27.27 -2.16 -26.58
N HIS A 24 -26.77 -2.99 -27.49
CA HIS A 24 -26.48 -2.59 -28.86
C HIS A 24 -27.75 -2.14 -29.59
N ASP A 25 -28.82 -2.93 -29.49
CA ASP A 25 -30.12 -2.61 -30.10
C ASP A 25 -30.74 -1.32 -29.52
N SER A 26 -30.43 -1.00 -28.26
CA SER A 26 -30.84 0.24 -27.59
C SER A 26 -29.96 1.46 -27.94
N GLY A 27 -28.99 1.32 -28.84
CA GLY A 27 -28.15 2.43 -29.32
C GLY A 27 -26.79 2.56 -28.63
N HIS A 28 -26.32 1.55 -27.89
CA HIS A 28 -24.97 1.54 -27.30
C HIS A 28 -23.99 0.74 -28.18
N PRO A 29 -23.17 1.39 -29.03
CA PRO A 29 -22.27 0.68 -29.93
C PRO A 29 -21.14 0.00 -29.15
N PHE A 30 -20.81 -1.24 -29.56
CA PHE A 30 -19.68 -2.01 -29.07
C PHE A 30 -18.59 -2.06 -30.13
N PHE A 31 -17.33 -1.97 -29.71
CA PHE A 31 -16.15 -2.06 -30.57
C PHE A 31 -15.32 -3.27 -30.16
N THR A 32 -14.79 -4.02 -31.12
CA THR A 32 -13.93 -5.18 -30.85
C THR A 32 -12.49 -4.75 -30.57
N CYS A 33 -11.83 -5.40 -29.61
CA CYS A 33 -10.42 -5.20 -29.30
C CYS A 33 -9.72 -6.56 -29.17
N GLY A 34 -9.21 -7.08 -30.29
CA GLY A 34 -8.76 -8.47 -30.38
C GLY A 34 -9.93 -9.44 -30.24
N ASP A 35 -9.64 -10.67 -29.78
CA ASP A 35 -10.61 -11.76 -29.89
C ASP A 35 -11.59 -11.85 -28.70
N LEU A 36 -11.18 -11.42 -27.51
CA LEU A 36 -11.91 -11.67 -26.25
C LEU A 36 -12.30 -10.40 -25.50
N LEU A 37 -12.09 -9.22 -26.09
CA LEU A 37 -12.39 -7.94 -25.44
C LEU A 37 -13.26 -7.08 -26.35
N TYR A 38 -14.22 -6.42 -25.71
CA TYR A 38 -15.14 -5.48 -26.33
C TYR A 38 -15.11 -4.18 -25.54
N LEU A 39 -15.26 -3.07 -26.25
CA LEU A 39 -15.22 -1.72 -25.71
C LEU A 39 -16.58 -1.05 -25.93
N VAL A 40 -17.01 -0.28 -24.94
CA VAL A 40 -18.21 0.56 -25.00
C VAL A 40 -17.91 1.83 -24.21
N LYS A 41 -18.44 2.98 -24.66
CA LYS A 41 -18.17 4.27 -24.01
C LYS A 41 -18.77 4.36 -22.60
N SER A 42 -20.02 3.94 -22.47
CA SER A 42 -20.77 3.90 -21.21
C SER A 42 -21.94 2.94 -21.38
N LEU A 43 -22.28 2.22 -20.32
CA LEU A 43 -23.39 1.27 -20.31
C LEU A 43 -24.26 1.50 -19.06
N PRO A 44 -25.58 1.72 -19.24
CA PRO A 44 -26.52 1.80 -18.13
C PRO A 44 -26.58 0.53 -17.28
N ALA A 45 -26.90 0.68 -15.99
CA ALA A 45 -27.04 -0.44 -15.06
C ALA A 45 -28.13 -1.44 -15.46
N ASN A 46 -29.13 -1.00 -16.22
CA ASN A 46 -30.24 -1.84 -16.70
C ASN A 46 -29.77 -2.99 -17.60
N PHE A 47 -28.59 -2.88 -18.22
CA PHE A 47 -28.01 -3.92 -19.07
C PHE A 47 -26.98 -4.78 -18.33
N LEU A 48 -26.87 -4.62 -16.99
CA LEU A 48 -25.96 -5.37 -16.13
C LEU A 48 -26.76 -6.26 -15.19
N SER A 49 -26.46 -7.55 -15.21
CA SER A 49 -26.99 -8.50 -14.23
C SER A 49 -25.85 -9.09 -13.42
N GLY A 50 -25.94 -9.01 -12.10
CA GLY A 50 -24.96 -9.58 -11.18
C GLY A 50 -25.51 -10.78 -10.41
N PRO A 51 -24.64 -11.57 -9.75
CA PRO A 51 -25.08 -12.52 -8.76
C PRO A 51 -25.89 -11.79 -7.66
N PRO A 52 -26.88 -12.46 -7.05
CA PRO A 52 -27.72 -11.84 -6.04
C PRO A 52 -26.85 -11.27 -4.92
N LEU A 53 -27.05 -9.99 -4.64
CA LEU A 53 -26.45 -9.34 -3.48
C LEU A 53 -26.92 -10.11 -2.24
N ARG A 54 -25.97 -10.59 -1.42
CA ARG A 54 -26.31 -11.13 -0.11
C ARG A 54 -27.09 -10.06 0.62
N GLU A 55 -28.27 -10.42 1.13
CA GLU A 55 -29.13 -9.50 1.87
C GLU A 55 -28.28 -8.71 2.87
N PRO A 56 -28.43 -7.37 2.93
CA PRO A 56 -27.72 -6.60 3.92
C PRO A 56 -28.04 -7.20 5.29
N PRO A 57 -27.04 -7.51 6.12
CA PRO A 57 -27.32 -8.00 7.46
C PRO A 57 -28.25 -6.98 8.13
N PRO A 58 -29.28 -7.44 8.88
CA PRO A 58 -30.22 -6.54 9.54
C PRO A 58 -29.42 -5.48 10.28
N SER A 59 -29.77 -4.21 10.08
CA SER A 59 -29.05 -3.06 10.62
C SER A 59 -28.79 -3.30 12.11
N ARG A 60 -27.59 -3.77 12.46
CA ARG A 60 -27.19 -3.89 13.85
C ARG A 60 -27.13 -2.46 14.32
N LYS A 61 -28.12 -2.03 15.10
CA LYS A 61 -28.06 -0.80 15.88
C LYS A 61 -26.78 -0.92 16.68
N ILE A 62 -25.73 -0.25 16.25
CA ILE A 62 -24.45 -0.22 16.93
C ILE A 62 -24.76 0.50 18.25
N PRO A 63 -24.72 -0.17 19.42
CA PRO A 63 -24.80 0.56 20.67
C PRO A 63 -23.60 1.52 20.68
N LYS A 64 -23.87 2.81 20.92
CA LYS A 64 -22.84 3.84 21.03
C LYS A 64 -21.82 3.36 22.08
N LYS A 65 -20.69 2.84 21.61
CA LYS A 65 -19.58 2.46 22.47
C LYS A 65 -18.96 3.76 22.95
N GLU A 66 -18.96 3.96 24.27
CA GLU A 66 -18.24 5.05 24.90
C GLU A 66 -16.79 5.08 24.39
N PRO A 67 -16.20 6.27 24.18
CA PRO A 67 -14.87 6.37 23.62
C PRO A 67 -13.86 5.69 24.56
N PRO A 68 -13.03 4.76 24.06
CA PRO A 68 -11.96 4.20 24.86
C PRO A 68 -10.94 5.29 25.21
N LYS A 69 -10.54 5.33 26.48
CA LYS A 69 -9.45 6.19 26.98
C LYS A 69 -8.19 5.98 26.13
N PRO A 70 -7.49 7.05 25.69
CA PRO A 70 -6.28 6.90 24.90
C PRO A 70 -5.16 6.37 25.80
N LEU A 71 -4.81 5.09 25.62
CA LEU A 71 -3.61 4.51 26.19
C LEU A 71 -2.59 4.28 25.07
N LYS A 72 -1.59 5.18 25.09
CA LYS A 72 -0.20 5.00 24.62
C LYS A 72 0.12 5.31 23.14
N PRO A 73 1.39 5.73 22.91
CA PRO A 73 1.70 6.86 22.05
C PRO A 73 1.68 6.50 20.57
N GLU A 74 1.26 7.50 19.80
CA GLU A 74 1.30 7.58 18.34
C GLU A 74 2.66 7.14 17.82
N VAL A 75 2.74 5.89 17.36
CA VAL A 75 3.74 5.54 16.37
C VAL A 75 3.13 5.99 15.05
N PRO A 76 3.72 6.96 14.34
CA PRO A 76 3.13 7.41 13.09
C PRO A 76 3.08 6.21 12.13
N GLU A 77 1.90 5.94 11.57
CA GLU A 77 1.68 4.93 10.53
C GLU A 77 2.43 5.36 9.26
N MET A 78 3.75 5.17 9.25
CA MET A 78 4.58 5.45 8.09
C MET A 78 4.65 4.17 7.25
N THR A 79 3.80 4.09 6.23
CA THR A 79 3.90 3.00 5.26
C THR A 79 5.15 3.21 4.41
N GLY A 80 6.12 2.31 4.51
CA GLY A 80 7.32 2.29 3.65
C GLY A 80 8.51 3.16 4.10
N SER A 81 8.41 3.88 5.21
CA SER A 81 9.56 4.56 5.83
C SER A 81 9.41 4.52 7.35
N PHE A 82 10.51 4.58 8.10
CA PHE A 82 10.46 4.62 9.56
C PHE A 82 11.44 5.66 10.07
N LEU A 83 11.07 6.36 11.15
CA LEU A 83 11.99 7.25 11.85
C LEU A 83 12.99 6.39 12.65
N LEU A 84 14.27 6.53 12.32
CA LEU A 84 15.36 5.89 13.05
C LEU A 84 15.55 6.61 14.39
N ASP A 85 14.97 6.04 15.44
CA ASP A 85 15.21 6.44 16.82
C ASP A 85 16.42 5.65 17.37
N PRO A 86 17.53 6.32 17.74
CA PRO A 86 18.73 5.68 18.29
C PRO A 86 18.48 4.88 19.58
N GLU A 87 17.40 5.14 20.32
CA GLU A 87 17.04 4.39 21.53
C GLU A 87 16.29 3.08 21.23
N ARG A 88 15.71 2.96 20.04
CA ARG A 88 14.97 1.77 19.56
C ARG A 88 15.76 0.91 18.57
N ASP A 89 17.07 1.11 18.46
CA ASP A 89 17.91 0.34 17.54
C ASP A 89 17.92 -1.15 17.93
N PRO A 90 17.52 -2.08 17.03
CA PRO A 90 17.50 -3.51 17.32
C PRO A 90 18.91 -4.10 17.55
N ASP A 91 19.98 -3.41 17.15
CA ASP A 91 21.36 -3.82 17.43
C ASP A 91 22.03 -2.92 18.48
N PRO A 92 22.08 -3.33 19.77
CA PRO A 92 22.66 -2.53 20.83
C PRO A 92 24.17 -2.30 20.66
N MET A 93 24.88 -3.12 19.88
CA MET A 93 26.33 -3.00 19.66
C MET A 93 26.69 -2.02 18.56
N ARG A 94 25.74 -1.65 17.69
CA ARG A 94 25.95 -0.73 16.56
C ARG A 94 26.49 0.63 17.00
N ARG A 95 25.99 1.16 18.12
CA ARG A 95 26.46 2.44 18.71
C ARG A 95 27.91 2.35 19.19
N GLN A 96 28.26 1.26 19.86
CA GLN A 96 29.62 1.05 20.38
C GLN A 96 30.63 0.90 19.24
N ARG A 97 30.27 0.14 18.18
CA ARG A 97 31.09 -0.03 16.99
C ARG A 97 31.35 1.30 16.27
N ARG A 98 30.30 2.12 16.07
CA ARG A 98 30.43 3.46 15.45
C ARG A 98 31.30 4.40 16.28
N LYS A 99 31.21 4.34 17.61
CA LYS A 99 32.05 5.13 18.53
C LYS A 99 33.53 4.74 18.39
N ARG A 100 33.84 3.44 18.43
CA ARG A 100 35.21 2.91 18.26
C ARG A 100 35.82 3.32 16.91
N GLU A 101 35.05 3.22 15.83
CA GLU A 101 35.53 3.62 14.50
C GLU A 101 35.83 5.12 14.41
N LYS A 102 34.96 5.96 14.98
CA LYS A 102 35.14 7.43 15.02
C LYS A 102 36.40 7.81 15.80
N GLU A 103 36.67 7.14 16.91
CA GLU A 103 37.87 7.34 17.72
C GLU A 103 39.14 6.94 16.96
N ARG A 104 39.12 5.78 16.29
CA ARG A 104 40.24 5.33 15.44
C ARG A 104 40.56 6.33 14.32
N LYS A 105 39.53 6.91 13.68
CA LYS A 105 39.71 7.95 12.65
C LYS A 105 40.32 9.24 13.24
N ARG A 106 39.87 9.66 14.43
CA ARG A 106 40.40 10.84 15.13
C ARG A 106 41.88 10.65 15.51
N GLN A 107 42.24 9.47 16.03
CA GLN A 107 43.62 9.17 16.40
C GLN A 107 44.55 9.19 15.18
N ARG A 108 44.17 8.53 14.08
CA ARG A 108 44.92 8.58 12.82
C ARG A 108 45.07 10.01 12.28
N SER A 109 44.03 10.84 12.41
CA SER A 109 44.10 12.24 11.99
C SER A 109 45.07 13.06 12.86
N ARG A 110 45.12 12.80 14.17
CA ARG A 110 46.05 13.45 15.10
C ARG A 110 47.49 13.03 14.81
N GLU A 111 47.75 11.74 14.66
CA GLU A 111 49.08 11.21 14.28
C GLU A 111 49.59 11.80 12.97
N ARG A 112 48.71 11.92 11.96
CA ARG A 112 49.05 12.57 10.67
C ARG A 112 49.40 14.05 10.87
N ARG A 113 48.66 14.77 11.71
CA ARG A 113 48.92 16.20 12.00
C ARG A 113 50.22 16.39 12.76
N GLU A 114 50.51 15.50 13.72
CA GLU A 114 51.75 15.51 14.50
C GLU A 114 52.97 15.18 13.64
N LYS A 115 52.89 14.15 12.78
CA LYS A 115 53.94 13.84 11.79
C LYS A 115 54.22 15.00 10.84
N ARG A 116 53.20 15.76 10.44
CA ARG A 116 53.36 16.98 9.61
C ARG A 116 54.03 18.12 10.38
N ARG A 117 53.77 18.25 11.69
CA ARG A 117 54.39 19.27 12.55
C ARG A 117 55.85 18.96 12.87
N ARG A 118 56.22 17.68 13.00
CA ARG A 118 57.63 17.24 13.22
C ARG A 118 58.52 17.30 11.97
N ARG A 119 57.92 17.52 10.79
CA ARG A 119 58.63 17.65 9.50
C ARG A 119 58.80 19.11 9.04
N ARG A 120 58.37 20.06 9.86
CA ARG A 120 58.66 21.50 9.75
C ARG A 120 59.59 21.87 10.87
#